data_AF-A0AA86RE38-F1
#
_entry.id   AF-A0AA86RE38-F1
#
_cell.length_a   1.000
_cell.length_b   1.000
_cell.length_c   1.000
_cell.angle_alpha   90.00
_cell.angle_beta   90.00
_cell.angle_gamma   90.00
#
_symmetry.space_group_name_H-M   'P 1'
#
loop_
_entity.id
_entity.type
_entity.pdbx_description
1 polymer ?
#
loop_
_entity_poly.entity_id
_entity_poly.type
_entity_poly.pdbx_seq_one_letter_code
_entity_poly.pdbx_strand_id
1 'polypeptide(L)'
;MPIQFSMLQKTQNEQSQQLSEQSINSSKQITNSGREYDPIPIAEIKPPQGPYGTSFKFSQDTQNVQAQQNVCSLVVIDENNNINASDIAAISQTKQNVSYAQNISRNNVHQDVLPKLSPQVIQQYQHMSVVIHQLIYQAEQQQLSVLNNLASMDWKKIQILQHIYQEVNRVSLFDDISCIVNESLCQALTDMVTDPLVLLFQKFKVAIQQQNLVQLVNTMFTVNEEMLLQVFSNYKLMYGYNPLEMYNVSSHAQNLVQLFCSSLVKGSLNSFMQEEYIARYLVSSLQQNRLEDFIQMIATIHRSLYFKVALKVETHTLKTLSQWIKEYFSGDDQYIIVLFNEYRIDIAMGVALVLNNLIHKQAGQREIIQLAAISGVKQIQICYQKYGNLNKQLQGQILPQIAWRVAMQ
;
A
#
# COMPACT_ATOMS: atom_id res chain seq x y z
N MET A 1 -51.22 -9.33 21.59
CA MET A 1 -50.72 -10.27 22.63
C MET A 1 -49.67 -11.17 21.98
N PRO A 2 -48.46 -11.29 22.56
CA PRO A 2 -47.35 -12.07 22.01
C PRO A 2 -47.17 -13.43 22.73
N ILE A 3 -46.74 -14.47 22.01
CA ILE A 3 -46.20 -15.74 22.53
C ILE A 3 -45.09 -16.16 21.54
N GLN A 4 -43.81 -15.87 21.85
CA GLN A 4 -42.81 -16.70 22.55
C GLN A 4 -42.16 -17.81 21.70
N PHE A 5 -40.92 -17.51 21.29
CA PHE A 5 -39.89 -18.45 20.88
C PHE A 5 -39.25 -19.08 22.12
N SER A 6 -39.25 -20.40 22.23
CA SER A 6 -38.33 -21.16 23.07
C SER A 6 -38.24 -22.60 22.59
N MET A 7 -37.12 -23.00 22.00
CA MET A 7 -36.53 -24.34 22.06
C MET A 7 -35.40 -24.42 21.02
N LEU A 8 -34.16 -24.17 21.45
CA LEU A 8 -32.89 -24.75 20.95
C LEU A 8 -31.72 -24.03 21.64
N GLN A 9 -31.62 -24.22 22.97
CA GLN A 9 -30.49 -23.75 23.78
C GLN A 9 -30.09 -24.82 24.82
N LYS A 10 -30.12 -26.10 24.43
CA LYS A 10 -29.84 -27.23 25.33
C LYS A 10 -28.89 -28.30 24.79
N THR A 11 -27.95 -27.92 23.93
CA THR A 11 -26.93 -28.87 23.40
C THR A 11 -25.52 -28.28 23.35
N GLN A 12 -25.18 -27.38 24.27
CA GLN A 12 -23.86 -26.74 24.35
C GLN A 12 -23.11 -26.90 25.68
N ASN A 13 -23.52 -27.80 26.57
CA ASN A 13 -22.88 -27.89 27.90
C ASN A 13 -22.28 -29.25 28.30
N GLU A 14 -22.19 -30.23 27.39
CA GLU A 14 -21.64 -31.56 27.74
C GLU A 14 -20.39 -32.00 26.95
N GLN A 15 -19.81 -31.14 26.10
CA GLN A 15 -18.57 -31.45 25.36
C GLN A 15 -17.35 -30.59 25.72
N SER A 16 -17.49 -29.63 26.64
CA SER A 16 -16.40 -28.70 27.01
C SER A 16 -15.67 -29.06 28.32
N GLN A 17 -15.96 -30.23 28.92
CA GLN A 17 -15.39 -30.66 30.20
C GLN A 17 -14.47 -31.90 30.12
N GLN A 18 -14.03 -32.32 28.94
CA GLN A 18 -13.11 -33.46 28.77
C GLN A 18 -11.77 -33.14 28.10
N LEU A 19 -11.40 -31.87 27.92
CA LEU A 19 -10.13 -31.47 27.28
C LEU A 19 -9.18 -30.66 28.19
N SER A 20 -9.50 -30.52 29.49
CA SER A 20 -8.69 -29.78 30.47
C SER A 20 -7.84 -30.64 31.41
N GLU A 21 -7.80 -31.96 31.24
CA GLU A 21 -7.10 -32.88 32.17
C GLU A 21 -5.87 -33.62 31.59
N GLN A 22 -5.36 -33.24 30.41
CA GLN A 22 -4.17 -33.88 29.81
C GLN A 22 -2.91 -33.00 29.73
N SER A 23 -2.88 -31.80 30.33
CA SER A 23 -1.70 -30.91 30.27
C SER A 23 -0.91 -30.77 31.58
N ILE A 24 -1.19 -31.60 32.59
CA ILE A 24 -0.48 -31.58 33.89
C ILE A 24 0.06 -32.98 34.17
N ASN A 25 1.11 -33.41 33.46
CA ASN A 25 2.06 -34.45 33.90
C ASN A 25 3.17 -34.68 32.86
N SER A 26 4.06 -33.70 32.69
CA SER A 26 5.37 -33.95 32.06
C SER A 26 6.36 -32.85 32.40
N SER A 27 6.62 -32.70 33.70
CA SER A 27 7.75 -31.95 34.24
C SER A 27 8.37 -32.77 35.38
N LYS A 28 9.38 -33.60 35.06
CA LYS A 28 10.49 -33.94 35.97
C LYS A 28 11.52 -34.84 35.27
N GLN A 29 12.79 -34.47 35.49
CA GLN A 29 14.03 -35.22 35.29
C GLN A 29 14.57 -35.31 33.85
N ILE A 30 15.67 -34.60 33.59
CA ILE A 30 17.01 -35.18 33.32
C ILE A 30 18.07 -34.12 33.64
N THR A 31 19.18 -34.60 34.18
CA THR A 31 20.30 -33.95 34.87
C THR A 31 21.47 -33.54 33.97
N ASN A 32 22.14 -32.45 34.37
CA ASN A 32 23.57 -32.12 34.32
C ASN A 32 24.53 -32.83 33.33
N SER A 33 25.11 -32.02 32.45
CA SER A 33 26.55 -31.92 32.16
C SER A 33 26.74 -30.58 31.39
N GLY A 34 27.45 -29.55 31.83
CA GLY A 34 28.76 -29.56 32.48
C GLY A 34 29.83 -29.21 31.44
N ARG A 35 29.91 -27.95 31.00
CA ARG A 35 31.13 -27.30 30.48
C ARG A 35 31.09 -25.80 30.79
N GLU A 36 32.02 -25.42 31.65
CA GLU A 36 32.43 -24.06 31.99
C GLU A 36 32.95 -23.35 30.73
N TYR A 37 32.55 -22.09 30.56
CA TYR A 37 33.30 -21.12 29.77
C TYR A 37 33.59 -19.93 30.67
N ASP A 38 34.87 -19.70 30.90
CA ASP A 38 35.40 -18.55 31.64
C ASP A 38 34.99 -17.23 30.96
N PRO A 39 34.58 -16.20 31.72
CA PRO A 39 34.34 -14.88 31.16
C PRO A 39 35.67 -14.18 30.85
N ILE A 40 35.87 -13.84 29.57
CA ILE A 40 36.96 -12.98 29.10
C ILE A 40 36.73 -11.56 29.67
N PRO A 41 37.75 -10.92 30.28
CA PRO A 41 37.61 -9.59 30.86
C PRO A 41 37.38 -8.51 29.78
N ILE A 42 36.33 -7.71 30.00
CA ILE A 42 36.01 -6.51 29.22
C ILE A 42 37.08 -5.44 29.52
N ALA A 43 37.87 -5.09 28.51
CA ALA A 43 38.75 -3.93 28.58
C ALA A 43 37.93 -2.64 28.38
N GLU A 44 38.04 -1.73 29.35
CA GLU A 44 37.54 -0.35 29.27
C GLU A 44 38.17 0.38 28.07
N ILE A 45 37.34 0.74 27.08
CA ILE A 45 37.72 1.68 26.03
C ILE A 45 37.25 3.07 26.48
N LYS A 46 38.21 3.89 26.93
CA LYS A 46 38.01 5.33 27.17
C LYS A 46 37.83 6.05 25.82
N PRO A 47 36.87 6.99 25.69
CA PRO A 47 36.77 7.83 24.51
C PRO A 47 37.95 8.82 24.44
N PRO A 48 38.49 9.11 23.25
CA PRO A 48 39.59 10.07 23.10
C PRO A 48 39.11 11.49 23.43
N GLN A 49 39.82 12.12 24.35
CA GLN A 49 39.77 13.56 24.59
C GLN A 49 40.54 14.27 23.45
N GLY A 50 39.90 15.25 22.83
CA GLY A 50 40.50 16.15 21.84
C GLY A 50 39.62 17.39 21.62
N PRO A 51 40.20 18.55 21.28
CA PRO A 51 39.90 19.78 22.01
C PRO A 51 39.27 20.83 21.12
N TYR A 52 37.99 21.14 21.31
CA TYR A 52 37.45 22.44 20.91
C TYR A 52 36.41 22.88 21.92
N GLY A 53 36.86 23.72 22.84
CA GLY A 53 35.97 24.63 23.53
C GLY A 53 35.60 25.77 22.58
N THR A 54 34.32 26.12 22.54
CA THR A 54 33.90 27.52 22.58
C THR A 54 32.47 27.57 23.09
N SER A 55 32.36 28.22 24.24
CA SER A 55 31.18 28.79 24.85
C SER A 55 30.33 29.62 23.89
N PHE A 56 29.01 29.46 23.90
CA PHE A 56 28.09 30.58 23.73
C PHE A 56 26.89 30.43 24.68
N LYS A 57 26.73 31.43 25.54
CA LYS A 57 25.61 31.62 26.47
C LYS A 57 24.51 32.45 25.79
N PHE A 58 23.27 32.02 26.00
CA PHE A 58 22.02 32.76 26.18
C PHE A 58 21.78 34.10 25.45
N SER A 59 20.62 34.17 24.80
CA SER A 59 19.65 35.24 25.08
C SER A 59 18.24 34.67 25.14
N GLN A 60 17.63 34.82 26.31
CA GLN A 60 16.18 34.76 26.52
C GLN A 60 15.53 35.88 25.73
N ASP A 61 14.40 35.61 25.09
CA ASP A 61 13.29 36.54 25.11
C ASP A 61 11.97 35.78 25.14
N THR A 62 11.11 36.30 26.00
CA THR A 62 9.88 35.70 26.51
C THR A 62 8.71 36.47 25.89
N GLN A 63 7.60 35.78 25.59
CA GLN A 63 6.21 36.18 25.88
C GLN A 63 5.17 35.99 24.75
N ASN A 64 4.07 35.37 25.18
CA ASN A 64 2.66 35.65 24.90
C ASN A 64 1.91 35.00 23.71
N VAL A 65 1.27 33.87 24.04
CA VAL A 65 -0.19 33.61 24.05
C VAL A 65 -1.06 34.36 23.02
N GLN A 66 -1.74 33.64 22.12
CA GLN A 66 -3.21 33.45 22.12
C GLN A 66 -3.67 32.57 20.95
N ALA A 67 -4.53 31.61 21.31
CA ALA A 67 -5.25 30.73 20.40
C ALA A 67 -6.41 31.49 19.72
N GLN A 68 -6.65 31.22 18.44
CA GLN A 68 -8.00 31.27 17.86
C GLN A 68 -8.09 30.45 16.57
N GLN A 69 -9.11 29.61 16.54
CA GLN A 69 -9.53 28.75 15.43
C GLN A 69 -10.09 29.57 14.26
N ASN A 70 -9.90 29.13 13.01
CA ASN A 70 -10.99 28.95 12.02
C ASN A 70 -10.51 28.42 10.64
N VAL A 71 -11.04 27.24 10.29
CA VAL A 71 -11.65 26.78 9.02
C VAL A 71 -10.94 27.00 7.66
N CYS A 72 -10.77 25.86 6.97
CA CYS A 72 -10.46 25.65 5.55
C CYS A 72 -11.30 26.46 4.54
N SER A 73 -10.65 26.86 3.42
CA SER A 73 -11.31 27.06 2.12
C SER A 73 -10.39 26.59 0.97
N LEU A 74 -10.89 25.66 0.15
CA LEU A 74 -10.32 25.22 -1.15
C LEU A 74 -10.35 26.35 -2.19
N VAL A 75 -9.39 26.35 -3.14
CA VAL A 75 -9.64 26.74 -4.54
C VAL A 75 -8.85 25.84 -5.52
N VAL A 76 -9.52 25.58 -6.64
CA VAL A 76 -9.33 24.63 -7.75
C VAL A 76 -8.17 25.00 -8.71
N ILE A 77 -7.73 23.98 -9.45
CA ILE A 77 -6.71 23.87 -10.52
C ILE A 77 -6.97 24.83 -11.69
N ASP A 78 -5.91 25.17 -12.44
CA ASP A 78 -6.06 25.38 -13.89
C ASP A 78 -4.95 24.64 -14.68
N GLU A 79 -5.36 24.12 -15.82
CA GLU A 79 -4.76 23.16 -16.73
C GLU A 79 -3.87 23.87 -17.75
N ASN A 80 -2.68 23.31 -18.02
CA ASN A 80 -2.00 23.29 -19.33
C ASN A 80 -0.51 23.00 -19.13
N ASN A 81 -0.08 21.78 -19.47
CA ASN A 81 1.30 21.56 -19.91
C ASN A 81 1.36 20.36 -20.84
N ASN A 82 1.36 20.66 -22.14
CA ASN A 82 1.70 19.72 -23.21
C ASN A 82 3.20 19.40 -23.15
N ILE A 83 3.55 18.14 -22.87
CA ILE A 83 4.93 17.64 -23.01
C ILE A 83 5.12 17.15 -24.45
N ASN A 84 6.15 17.68 -25.11
CA ASN A 84 6.43 17.50 -26.54
C ASN A 84 7.21 16.19 -26.81
N ALA A 85 6.94 15.55 -27.94
CA ALA A 85 7.43 14.20 -28.28
C ALA A 85 8.94 14.13 -28.63
N SER A 86 9.65 15.25 -28.62
CA SER A 86 11.10 15.30 -28.91
C SER A 86 11.98 14.84 -27.75
N ASP A 87 11.49 14.87 -26.52
CA ASP A 87 12.28 14.56 -25.32
C ASP A 87 12.45 13.04 -25.10
N ILE A 88 11.67 12.22 -25.82
CA ILE A 88 11.67 10.76 -25.73
C ILE A 88 12.84 10.12 -26.52
N ALA A 89 13.38 10.82 -27.53
CA ALA A 89 14.42 10.25 -28.39
C ALA A 89 15.83 10.22 -27.74
N ALA A 90 16.08 11.05 -26.73
CA ALA A 90 17.40 11.16 -26.09
C ALA A 90 17.76 10.02 -25.12
N ILE A 91 16.82 9.11 -24.82
CA ILE A 91 16.98 8.05 -23.79
C ILE A 91 17.54 6.73 -24.40
N SER A 92 17.81 6.69 -25.70
CA SER A 92 18.10 5.44 -26.43
C SER A 92 19.56 4.94 -26.36
N GLN A 93 20.45 5.56 -25.59
CA GLN A 93 21.87 5.15 -25.55
C GLN A 93 22.48 5.17 -24.15
N THR A 94 22.16 4.20 -23.28
CA THR A 94 23.18 3.63 -22.38
C THR A 94 22.77 2.26 -21.82
N LYS A 95 23.61 1.25 -22.09
CA LYS A 95 23.61 -0.05 -21.42
C LYS A 95 24.26 0.09 -20.04
N GLN A 96 23.53 -0.17 -18.96
CA GLN A 96 23.91 -1.02 -17.81
C GLN A 96 23.18 -0.66 -16.51
N ASN A 97 22.63 -1.73 -15.93
CA ASN A 97 22.44 -2.03 -14.50
C ASN A 97 21.45 -1.24 -13.65
N VAL A 98 20.77 -2.01 -12.80
CA VAL A 98 19.73 -1.72 -11.78
C VAL A 98 19.98 -0.46 -10.92
N SER A 99 21.21 0.06 -10.89
CA SER A 99 21.53 1.38 -10.32
C SER A 99 20.85 2.53 -11.09
N TYR A 100 20.42 2.33 -12.34
CA TYR A 100 19.77 3.38 -13.14
C TYR A 100 18.36 3.71 -12.66
N ALA A 101 17.61 2.77 -12.06
CA ALA A 101 16.30 3.08 -11.47
C ALA A 101 16.44 3.90 -10.17
N GLN A 102 17.47 3.61 -9.36
CA GLN A 102 17.83 4.42 -8.20
C GLN A 102 18.47 5.76 -8.61
N ASN A 103 19.18 5.83 -9.73
CA ASN A 103 19.79 7.05 -10.24
C ASN A 103 18.82 7.94 -11.04
N ILE A 104 17.78 7.40 -11.69
CA ILE A 104 16.67 8.20 -12.23
C ILE A 104 15.91 8.86 -11.07
N SER A 105 15.72 8.14 -9.95
CA SER A 105 15.16 8.73 -8.72
C SER A 105 16.09 9.75 -8.06
N ARG A 106 17.43 9.63 -8.18
CA ARG A 106 18.38 10.64 -7.70
C ARG A 106 18.56 11.84 -8.63
N ASN A 107 18.40 11.67 -9.95
CA ASN A 107 18.69 12.71 -10.94
C ASN A 107 17.45 13.46 -11.48
N ASN A 108 16.23 12.93 -11.30
CA ASN A 108 15.00 13.67 -11.65
C ASN A 108 14.49 14.60 -10.52
N VAL A 109 15.28 14.80 -9.45
CA VAL A 109 14.96 15.73 -8.35
C VAL A 109 15.39 17.17 -8.66
N HIS A 110 16.01 17.44 -9.82
CA HIS A 110 16.38 18.79 -10.20
C HIS A 110 15.27 19.54 -10.95
N GLN A 111 14.57 20.37 -10.17
CA GLN A 111 14.24 21.78 -10.42
C GLN A 111 12.81 22.26 -10.67
N ASP A 112 11.80 21.42 -10.95
CA ASP A 112 10.47 21.97 -11.32
C ASP A 112 9.25 21.55 -10.47
N VAL A 113 9.45 21.04 -9.25
CA VAL A 113 8.31 20.73 -8.34
C VAL A 113 8.59 21.07 -6.87
N LEU A 114 9.24 22.19 -6.59
CA LEU A 114 8.95 22.87 -5.32
C LEU A 114 7.70 23.72 -5.58
N PRO A 115 6.52 23.34 -5.06
CA PRO A 115 5.41 24.31 -5.05
C PRO A 115 5.93 25.61 -4.42
N LYS A 116 5.37 26.76 -4.81
CA LYS A 116 5.57 28.03 -4.09
C LYS A 116 4.97 27.87 -2.69
N LEU A 117 5.68 27.14 -1.82
CA LEU A 117 5.31 26.88 -0.44
C LEU A 117 5.44 28.20 0.29
N SER A 118 4.46 28.51 1.13
CA SER A 118 4.57 29.67 1.98
C SER A 118 5.75 29.47 2.95
N PRO A 119 6.42 30.55 3.38
CA PRO A 119 7.49 30.47 4.38
C PRO A 119 7.08 29.71 5.65
N GLN A 120 5.80 29.84 6.05
CA GLN A 120 5.25 29.12 7.20
C GLN A 120 5.23 27.60 7.00
N VAL A 121 4.87 27.12 5.80
CA VAL A 121 4.88 25.68 5.48
C VAL A 121 6.30 25.16 5.43
N ILE A 122 7.25 25.92 4.87
CA ILE A 122 8.67 25.57 4.87
C ILE A 122 9.19 25.42 6.31
N GLN A 123 8.88 26.37 7.20
CA GLN A 123 9.26 26.28 8.62
C GLN A 123 8.70 25.04 9.31
N GLN A 124 7.46 24.64 8.99
CA GLN A 124 6.87 23.41 9.53
C GLN A 124 7.65 22.17 9.10
N TYR A 125 8.00 22.05 7.82
CA TYR A 125 8.81 20.92 7.33
C TYR A 125 10.24 20.94 7.85
N GLN A 126 10.83 22.13 8.04
CA GLN A 126 12.15 22.26 8.67
C GLN A 126 12.13 21.78 10.12
N HIS A 127 11.12 22.20 10.90
CA HIS A 127 10.94 21.72 12.27
C HIS A 127 10.74 20.20 12.31
N MET A 128 9.88 19.68 11.43
CA MET A 128 9.61 18.26 11.31
C MET A 128 10.85 17.45 10.92
N SER A 129 11.67 17.97 10.02
CA SER A 129 12.96 17.40 9.63
C SER A 129 13.89 17.23 10.84
N VAL A 130 14.03 18.28 11.66
CA VAL A 130 14.84 18.22 12.90
C VAL A 130 14.28 17.19 13.88
N VAL A 131 12.96 17.16 14.06
CA VAL A 131 12.30 16.18 14.95
C VAL A 131 12.53 14.75 14.47
N ILE A 132 12.35 14.48 13.17
CA ILE A 132 12.58 13.15 12.60
C ILE A 132 14.04 12.74 12.77
N HIS A 133 14.99 13.63 12.49
CA HIS A 133 16.41 13.37 12.69
C HIS A 133 16.71 12.98 14.15
N GLN A 134 16.18 13.71 15.13
CA GLN A 134 16.35 13.36 16.55
C GLN A 134 15.72 12.01 16.92
N LEU A 135 14.52 11.72 16.41
CA LEU A 135 13.80 10.48 16.70
C LEU A 135 14.51 9.23 16.15
N ILE A 136 15.23 9.34 15.04
CA ILE A 136 15.98 8.22 14.44
C ILE A 136 17.05 7.70 15.41
N TYR A 137 17.74 8.60 16.12
CA TYR A 137 18.83 8.23 17.05
C TYR A 137 18.35 7.94 18.48
N GLN A 138 17.04 7.89 18.70
CA GLN A 138 16.42 7.61 19.99
C GLN A 138 16.12 6.11 20.19
N ALA A 139 15.59 5.77 21.37
CA ALA A 139 15.15 4.41 21.65
C ALA A 139 14.05 3.95 20.68
N GLU A 140 13.96 2.65 20.41
CA GLU A 140 13.06 2.06 19.40
C GLU A 140 11.60 2.52 19.52
N GLN A 141 11.06 2.62 20.73
CA GLN A 141 9.68 3.10 20.96
C GLN A 141 9.46 4.53 20.45
N GLN A 142 10.48 5.36 20.48
CA GLN A 142 10.44 6.73 19.97
C GLN A 142 10.62 6.75 18.44
N GLN A 143 11.45 5.85 17.88
CA GLN A 143 11.61 5.68 16.42
C GLN A 143 10.28 5.32 15.73
N LEU A 144 9.37 4.60 16.39
CA LEU A 144 8.01 4.34 15.87
C LEU A 144 7.22 5.62 15.55
N SER A 145 7.55 6.73 16.21
CA SER A 145 6.95 8.04 15.93
C SER A 145 7.34 8.56 14.55
N VAL A 146 8.50 8.18 14.02
CA VAL A 146 8.89 8.49 12.63
C VAL A 146 7.91 7.85 11.66
N LEU A 147 7.59 6.56 11.86
CA LEU A 147 6.64 5.84 11.01
C LEU A 147 5.25 6.47 11.10
N ASN A 148 4.81 6.89 12.28
CA ASN A 148 3.53 7.56 12.46
C ASN A 148 3.45 8.88 11.68
N ASN A 149 4.54 9.68 11.71
CA ASN A 149 4.62 10.91 10.92
C ASN A 149 4.55 10.61 9.41
N LEU A 150 5.37 9.68 8.92
CA LEU A 150 5.41 9.36 7.49
C LEU A 150 4.09 8.76 6.98
N ALA A 151 3.48 7.84 7.73
CA ALA A 151 2.19 7.23 7.36
C ALA A 151 1.04 8.25 7.28
N SER A 152 1.19 9.43 7.89
CA SER A 152 0.19 10.50 7.82
C SER A 152 0.26 11.35 6.56
N MET A 153 1.32 11.20 5.79
CA MET A 153 1.65 12.01 4.63
C MET A 153 1.32 11.28 3.34
N ASP A 154 0.83 12.02 2.35
CA ASP A 154 0.85 11.53 0.98
C ASP A 154 2.28 11.62 0.42
N TRP A 155 2.54 10.88 -0.67
CA TRP A 155 3.87 10.81 -1.26
C TRP A 155 4.47 12.18 -1.64
N LYS A 156 3.65 13.12 -2.12
CA LYS A 156 4.14 14.47 -2.48
C LYS A 156 4.69 15.20 -1.26
N LYS A 157 4.03 15.07 -0.10
CA LYS A 157 4.52 15.61 1.17
C LYS A 157 5.80 14.92 1.65
N ILE A 158 5.90 13.61 1.45
CA ILE A 158 7.12 12.86 1.77
C ILE A 158 8.29 13.33 0.89
N GLN A 159 8.08 13.55 -0.41
CA GLN A 159 9.09 14.12 -1.30
C GLN A 159 9.57 15.51 -0.85
N ILE A 160 8.64 16.39 -0.50
CA ILE A 160 8.97 17.73 0.04
C ILE A 160 9.79 17.60 1.32
N LEU A 161 9.37 16.73 2.23
CA LEU A 161 10.09 16.45 3.47
C LEU A 161 11.51 15.95 3.17
N GLN A 162 11.69 14.99 2.27
CA GLN A 162 13.02 14.47 1.91
C GLN A 162 13.96 15.55 1.40
N HIS A 163 13.45 16.45 0.56
CA HIS A 163 14.23 17.57 0.04
C HIS A 163 14.67 18.52 1.16
N ILE A 164 13.72 19.00 1.97
CA ILE A 164 14.00 19.89 3.11
C ILE A 164 14.90 19.20 4.14
N TYR A 165 14.73 17.89 4.34
CA TYR A 165 15.56 17.11 5.25
C TYR A 165 17.03 17.15 4.86
N GLN A 166 17.33 16.93 3.59
CA GLN A 166 18.69 16.98 3.07
C GLN A 166 19.30 18.39 3.16
N GLU A 167 18.50 19.43 2.92
CA GLU A 167 18.96 20.81 3.06
C GLU A 167 19.31 21.19 4.51
N VAL A 168 18.47 20.77 5.47
CA VAL A 168 18.62 21.11 6.89
C VAL A 168 19.69 20.27 7.57
N ASN A 169 19.64 18.95 7.43
CA ASN A 169 20.51 18.03 8.18
C ASN A 169 21.80 17.69 7.44
N ARG A 170 21.93 18.09 6.16
CA ARG A 170 23.10 17.79 5.30
C ARG A 170 23.36 16.30 5.07
N VAL A 171 22.36 15.47 5.35
CA VAL A 171 22.33 14.02 5.12
C VAL A 171 20.97 13.65 4.54
N SER A 172 20.90 12.61 3.71
CA SER A 172 19.61 12.19 3.17
C SER A 172 18.80 11.44 4.23
N LEU A 173 17.47 11.58 4.19
CA LEU A 173 16.57 10.86 5.09
C LEU A 173 16.74 9.33 4.96
N PHE A 174 17.06 8.84 3.77
CA PHE A 174 17.35 7.43 3.53
C PHE A 174 18.59 6.96 4.29
N ASP A 175 19.67 7.74 4.26
CA ASP A 175 20.92 7.37 4.92
C ASP A 175 20.71 7.32 6.43
N ASP A 176 19.99 8.29 7.02
CA ASP A 176 19.68 8.27 8.45
C ASP A 176 18.74 7.11 8.83
N ILE A 177 17.73 6.79 8.01
CA ILE A 177 16.88 5.61 8.24
C ILE A 177 17.70 4.32 8.27
N SER A 178 18.75 4.22 7.43
CA SER A 178 19.62 3.03 7.38
C SER A 178 20.42 2.78 8.65
N CYS A 179 20.53 3.78 9.55
CA CYS A 179 21.18 3.65 10.85
C CYS A 179 20.28 2.98 11.91
N ILE A 180 19.00 2.72 11.61
CA ILE A 180 18.06 2.10 12.57
C ILE A 180 18.36 0.61 12.73
N VAL A 181 18.70 0.20 13.95
CA VAL A 181 19.08 -1.19 14.29
C VAL A 181 17.94 -2.18 14.11
N ASN A 182 16.68 -1.79 14.40
CA ASN A 182 15.55 -2.66 14.16
C ASN A 182 15.30 -2.79 12.64
N GLU A 183 15.69 -3.92 12.07
CA GLU A 183 15.58 -4.18 10.63
C GLU A 183 14.15 -4.07 10.09
N SER A 184 13.15 -4.51 10.86
CA SER A 184 11.75 -4.47 10.43
C SER A 184 11.24 -3.03 10.37
N LEU A 185 11.61 -2.20 11.35
CA LEU A 185 11.28 -0.78 11.35
C LEU A 185 12.06 -0.01 10.28
N CYS A 186 13.36 -0.27 10.14
CA CYS A 186 14.21 0.29 9.09
C CYS A 186 13.60 0.01 7.71
N GLN A 187 13.21 -1.24 7.43
CA GLN A 187 12.58 -1.60 6.16
C GLN A 187 11.21 -0.93 5.97
N ALA A 188 10.39 -0.85 7.03
CA ALA A 188 9.10 -0.17 6.97
C ALA A 188 9.24 1.32 6.62
N LEU A 189 10.19 2.00 7.26
CA LEU A 189 10.49 3.41 7.01
C LEU A 189 11.07 3.60 5.61
N THR A 190 11.99 2.73 5.20
CA THR A 190 12.57 2.72 3.84
C THR A 190 11.47 2.58 2.80
N ASP A 191 10.54 1.64 2.97
CA ASP A 191 9.41 1.44 2.05
C ASP A 191 8.50 2.69 2.03
N MET A 192 8.28 3.36 3.17
CA MET A 192 7.46 4.58 3.23
C MET A 192 8.10 5.80 2.54
N VAL A 193 9.43 5.91 2.53
CA VAL A 193 10.14 7.01 1.88
C VAL A 193 10.56 6.71 0.45
N THR A 194 10.29 5.49 -0.04
CA THR A 194 10.58 5.10 -1.43
C THR A 194 9.44 5.52 -2.33
N ASP A 195 9.80 5.95 -3.55
CA ASP A 195 8.82 6.29 -4.58
C ASP A 195 7.84 5.12 -4.79
N PRO A 196 6.52 5.36 -4.66
CA PRO A 196 5.48 4.36 -4.89
C PRO A 196 5.64 3.64 -6.22
N LEU A 197 6.08 4.32 -7.29
CA LEU A 197 6.29 3.72 -8.60
C LEU A 197 7.45 2.73 -8.59
N VAL A 198 8.51 3.02 -7.83
CA VAL A 198 9.66 2.12 -7.66
C VAL A 198 9.23 0.88 -6.88
N LEU A 199 8.51 1.03 -5.77
CA LEU A 199 7.98 -0.11 -5.00
C LEU A 199 7.01 -0.96 -5.84
N LEU A 200 6.09 -0.30 -6.53
CA LEU A 200 5.12 -0.95 -7.42
C LEU A 200 5.85 -1.75 -8.51
N PHE A 201 6.84 -1.16 -9.16
CA PHE A 201 7.64 -1.83 -10.18
C PHE A 201 8.38 -3.05 -9.64
N GLN A 202 8.97 -2.95 -8.45
CA GLN A 202 9.66 -4.08 -7.80
C GLN A 202 8.67 -5.23 -7.51
N LYS A 203 7.51 -4.92 -6.93
CA LYS A 203 6.47 -5.93 -6.65
C LYS A 203 5.94 -6.56 -7.93
N PHE A 204 5.71 -5.75 -8.96
CA PHE A 204 5.26 -6.20 -10.26
C PHE A 204 6.28 -7.16 -10.88
N LYS A 205 7.56 -6.78 -10.89
CA LYS A 205 8.65 -7.62 -11.38
C LYS A 205 8.70 -8.98 -10.67
N VAL A 206 8.65 -8.98 -9.33
CA VAL A 206 8.69 -10.22 -8.54
C VAL A 206 7.50 -11.12 -8.89
N ALA A 207 6.30 -10.56 -9.02
CA ALA A 207 5.10 -11.32 -9.36
C ALA A 207 5.21 -11.99 -10.75
N ILE A 208 5.72 -11.25 -11.75
CA ILE A 208 5.98 -11.81 -13.09
C ILE A 208 7.02 -12.93 -13.03
N GLN A 209 8.14 -12.71 -12.34
CA GLN A 209 9.23 -13.70 -12.23
C GLN A 209 8.77 -15.00 -11.55
N GLN A 210 7.89 -14.89 -10.56
CA GLN A 210 7.32 -16.02 -9.84
C GLN A 210 6.11 -16.64 -10.56
N GLN A 211 5.67 -16.04 -11.67
CA GLN A 211 4.42 -16.41 -12.36
C GLN A 211 3.19 -16.44 -11.42
N ASN A 212 3.19 -15.59 -10.39
CA ASN A 212 2.15 -15.54 -9.37
C ASN A 212 1.05 -14.55 -9.78
N LEU A 213 -0.02 -15.06 -10.40
CA LEU A 213 -1.12 -14.23 -10.89
C LEU A 213 -1.82 -13.45 -9.77
N VAL A 214 -2.05 -14.05 -8.60
CA VAL A 214 -2.71 -13.39 -7.48
C VAL A 214 -1.88 -12.20 -6.99
N GLN A 215 -0.57 -12.38 -6.83
CA GLN A 215 0.33 -11.30 -6.44
C GLN A 215 0.42 -10.21 -7.52
N LEU A 216 0.40 -10.61 -8.79
CA LEU A 216 0.40 -9.69 -9.92
C LEU A 216 -0.84 -8.80 -9.88
N VAL A 217 -2.04 -9.37 -9.76
CA VAL A 217 -3.27 -8.58 -9.72
C VAL A 217 -3.42 -7.76 -8.45
N ASN A 218 -2.93 -8.26 -7.30
CA ASN A 218 -2.86 -7.49 -6.06
C ASN A 218 -1.94 -6.27 -6.21
N THR A 219 -0.95 -6.34 -7.09
CA THR A 219 -0.07 -5.20 -7.38
C THR A 219 -0.72 -4.25 -8.39
N MET A 220 -1.38 -4.77 -9.41
CA MET A 220 -1.99 -3.97 -10.48
C MET A 220 -3.25 -3.22 -10.02
N PHE A 221 -4.11 -3.87 -9.23
CA PHE A 221 -5.43 -3.33 -8.85
C PHE A 221 -5.40 -2.54 -7.53
N THR A 222 -4.26 -1.94 -7.20
CA THR A 222 -4.06 -1.09 -6.02
C THR A 222 -3.59 0.32 -6.36
N VAL A 223 -3.49 0.64 -7.65
CA VAL A 223 -3.00 1.92 -8.17
C VAL A 223 -3.89 2.40 -9.32
N ASN A 224 -3.77 3.66 -9.70
CA ASN A 224 -4.52 4.15 -10.86
C ASN A 224 -3.93 3.61 -12.19
N GLU A 225 -4.73 3.73 -13.24
CA GLU A 225 -4.40 3.23 -14.58
C GLU A 225 -3.17 3.91 -15.18
N GLU A 226 -2.93 5.18 -14.87
CA GLU A 226 -1.75 5.94 -15.31
C GLU A 226 -0.46 5.36 -14.74
N MET A 227 -0.40 5.14 -13.43
CA MET A 227 0.75 4.55 -12.76
C MET A 227 1.01 3.12 -13.23
N LEU A 228 -0.05 2.36 -13.52
CA LEU A 228 0.06 1.02 -14.11
C LEU A 228 0.66 1.06 -15.53
N LEU A 229 0.22 2.00 -16.38
CA LEU A 229 0.80 2.22 -17.71
C LEU A 229 2.28 2.61 -17.64
N GLN A 230 2.67 3.41 -16.63
CA GLN A 230 4.08 3.74 -16.39
C GLN A 230 4.89 2.49 -16.02
N VAL A 231 4.35 1.60 -15.16
CA VAL A 231 5.01 0.32 -14.84
C VAL A 231 5.17 -0.55 -16.08
N PHE A 232 4.14 -0.68 -16.92
CA PHE A 232 4.22 -1.46 -18.16
C PHE A 232 5.27 -0.89 -19.11
N SER A 233 5.30 0.42 -19.27
CA SER A 233 6.27 1.12 -20.11
C SER A 233 7.70 0.90 -19.60
N ASN A 234 7.93 1.09 -18.30
CA ASN A 234 9.22 0.84 -17.66
C ASN A 234 9.66 -0.62 -17.79
N TYR A 235 8.72 -1.57 -17.66
CA TYR A 235 9.03 -2.99 -17.79
C TYR A 235 9.45 -3.32 -19.22
N LYS A 236 8.69 -2.85 -20.22
CA LYS A 236 9.00 -3.04 -21.64
C LYS A 236 10.35 -2.42 -22.01
N LEU A 237 10.66 -1.22 -21.50
CA LEU A 237 11.95 -0.57 -21.70
C LEU A 237 13.11 -1.38 -21.11
N MET A 238 12.93 -1.95 -19.92
CA MET A 238 13.99 -2.72 -19.25
C MET A 238 14.21 -4.12 -19.84
N TYR A 239 13.15 -4.82 -20.22
CA TYR A 239 13.22 -6.24 -20.59
C TYR A 239 12.93 -6.52 -22.07
N GLY A 240 12.45 -5.53 -22.83
CA GLY A 240 12.24 -5.64 -24.28
C GLY A 240 10.96 -6.36 -24.71
N TYR A 241 10.11 -6.80 -23.77
CA TYR A 241 8.85 -7.50 -24.07
C TYR A 241 7.71 -7.00 -23.18
N ASN A 242 6.47 -7.29 -23.58
CA ASN A 242 5.29 -6.97 -22.78
C ASN A 242 5.13 -8.04 -21.68
N PRO A 243 5.10 -7.67 -20.38
CA PRO A 243 5.02 -8.64 -19.28
C PRO A 243 3.81 -9.58 -19.37
N LEU A 244 2.75 -9.17 -20.06
CA LEU A 244 1.50 -9.92 -20.16
C LEU A 244 1.51 -10.96 -21.29
N GLU A 245 2.48 -10.91 -22.19
CA GLU A 245 2.69 -11.94 -23.22
C GLU A 245 3.27 -13.24 -22.61
N MET A 246 3.71 -13.21 -21.35
CA MET A 246 4.30 -14.37 -20.67
C MET A 246 3.27 -15.34 -20.07
N TYR A 247 2.01 -14.95 -19.94
CA TYR A 247 0.97 -15.81 -19.37
C TYR A 247 0.18 -16.49 -20.48
N ASN A 248 0.21 -17.83 -20.51
CA ASN A 248 -0.75 -18.60 -21.30
C ASN A 248 -2.13 -18.46 -20.68
N VAL A 249 -3.13 -18.12 -21.49
CA VAL A 249 -4.53 -18.04 -21.04
C VAL A 249 -5.03 -19.44 -20.74
N SER A 250 -5.19 -19.75 -19.47
CA SER A 250 -5.71 -21.03 -18.98
C SER A 250 -6.87 -20.89 -17.99
N SER A 251 -7.15 -19.67 -17.51
CA SER A 251 -8.26 -19.39 -16.59
C SER A 251 -9.02 -18.10 -16.96
N HIS A 252 -10.22 -17.93 -16.38
CA HIS A 252 -11.02 -16.72 -16.58
C HIS A 252 -10.31 -15.49 -16.02
N ALA A 253 -9.61 -15.61 -14.89
CA ALA A 253 -8.82 -14.52 -14.33
C ALA A 253 -7.67 -14.10 -15.25
N GLN A 254 -6.95 -15.05 -15.85
CA GLN A 254 -5.88 -14.72 -16.80
C GLN A 254 -6.43 -13.99 -18.03
N ASN A 255 -7.55 -14.48 -18.57
CA ASN A 255 -8.23 -13.84 -19.69
C ASN A 255 -8.67 -12.41 -19.33
N LEU A 256 -9.27 -12.21 -18.14
CA LEU A 256 -9.65 -10.90 -17.63
C LEU A 256 -8.45 -9.93 -17.57
N VAL A 257 -7.34 -10.37 -16.99
CA VAL A 257 -6.13 -9.55 -16.84
C VAL A 257 -5.57 -9.17 -18.22
N GLN A 258 -5.49 -10.12 -19.15
CA GLN A 258 -4.97 -9.86 -20.50
C GLN A 258 -5.87 -8.89 -21.27
N LEU A 259 -7.19 -9.08 -21.22
CA LEU A 259 -8.16 -8.22 -21.90
C LEU A 259 -8.17 -6.81 -21.29
N PHE A 260 -8.15 -6.70 -19.96
CA PHE A 260 -8.07 -5.41 -19.27
C PHE A 260 -6.84 -4.64 -19.71
N CYS A 261 -5.66 -5.26 -19.66
CA CYS A 261 -4.43 -4.57 -20.03
C CYS A 261 -4.37 -4.23 -21.53
N SER A 262 -4.90 -5.09 -22.39
CA SER A 262 -5.05 -4.79 -23.81
C SER A 262 -5.95 -3.57 -24.03
N SER A 263 -7.05 -3.48 -23.29
CA SER A 263 -7.96 -2.32 -23.33
C SER A 263 -7.32 -1.05 -22.78
N LEU A 264 -6.43 -1.18 -21.79
CA LEU A 264 -5.70 -0.06 -21.20
C LEU A 264 -4.77 0.60 -22.23
N VAL A 265 -4.09 -0.21 -23.04
CA VAL A 265 -3.14 0.27 -24.07
C VAL A 265 -3.85 0.76 -25.32
N LYS A 266 -4.92 0.08 -25.75
CA LYS A 266 -5.62 0.36 -27.02
C LYS A 266 -6.81 1.32 -26.88
N GLY A 267 -7.23 1.62 -25.65
CA GLY A 267 -8.47 2.32 -25.35
C GLY A 267 -9.67 1.38 -25.20
N SER A 268 -10.62 1.77 -24.34
CA SER A 268 -11.85 1.03 -24.06
C SER A 268 -12.83 1.12 -25.25
N LEU A 269 -13.33 -0.02 -25.71
CA LEU A 269 -14.24 -0.11 -26.86
C LEU A 269 -15.72 0.19 -26.53
N ASN A 270 -16.12 0.07 -25.26
CA ASN A 270 -17.53 0.09 -24.86
C ASN A 270 -18.01 1.42 -24.26
N SER A 271 -17.37 2.55 -24.57
CA SER A 271 -17.74 3.87 -24.03
C SER A 271 -19.10 4.39 -24.51
N PHE A 272 -19.67 3.83 -25.58
CA PHE A 272 -20.89 4.34 -26.23
C PHE A 272 -22.15 3.50 -25.97
N MET A 273 -22.03 2.36 -25.30
CA MET A 273 -23.18 1.49 -25.01
C MET A 273 -23.98 2.00 -23.82
N GLN A 274 -25.31 1.84 -23.87
CA GLN A 274 -26.19 2.22 -22.76
C GLN A 274 -25.96 1.30 -21.55
N GLU A 275 -25.86 1.92 -20.37
CA GLU A 275 -25.60 1.26 -19.07
C GLU A 275 -26.60 0.13 -18.79
N GLU A 276 -27.86 0.37 -19.16
CA GLU A 276 -29.00 -0.54 -19.02
C GLU A 276 -28.81 -1.82 -19.83
N TYR A 277 -28.37 -1.69 -21.09
CA TYR A 277 -28.12 -2.83 -21.96
C TYR A 277 -26.96 -3.68 -21.44
N ILE A 278 -25.86 -3.04 -21.04
CA ILE A 278 -24.69 -3.74 -20.49
C ILE A 278 -25.08 -4.51 -19.23
N ALA A 279 -25.81 -3.88 -18.30
CA ALA A 279 -26.22 -4.54 -17.06
C ALA A 279 -27.04 -5.81 -17.31
N ARG A 280 -28.00 -5.77 -18.23
CA ARG A 280 -28.79 -6.96 -18.62
C ARG A 280 -27.94 -8.01 -19.33
N TYR A 281 -27.02 -7.57 -20.19
CA TYR A 281 -26.10 -8.46 -20.88
C TYR A 281 -25.21 -9.22 -19.91
N LEU A 282 -24.63 -8.54 -18.91
CA LEU A 282 -23.79 -9.18 -17.88
C LEU A 282 -24.56 -10.26 -17.11
N VAL A 283 -25.77 -9.95 -16.64
CA VAL A 283 -26.60 -10.90 -15.89
C VAL A 283 -27.02 -12.08 -16.77
N SER A 284 -27.47 -11.82 -18.00
CA SER A 284 -27.88 -12.89 -18.92
C SER A 284 -26.71 -13.79 -19.33
N SER A 285 -25.50 -13.25 -19.47
CA SER A 285 -24.30 -14.03 -19.78
C SER A 285 -23.97 -14.99 -18.63
N LEU A 286 -24.05 -14.54 -17.37
CA LEU A 286 -23.88 -15.42 -16.21
C LEU A 286 -24.97 -16.50 -16.17
N GLN A 287 -26.25 -16.13 -16.25
CA GLN A 287 -27.37 -17.07 -16.20
C GLN A 287 -27.32 -18.14 -17.29
N GLN A 288 -26.78 -17.80 -18.47
CA GLN A 288 -26.62 -18.71 -19.60
C GLN A 288 -25.27 -19.44 -19.59
N ASN A 289 -24.48 -19.29 -18.53
CA ASN A 289 -23.15 -19.86 -18.38
C ASN A 289 -22.17 -19.47 -19.52
N ARG A 290 -22.35 -18.28 -20.10
CA ARG A 290 -21.44 -17.66 -21.08
C ARG A 290 -20.40 -16.83 -20.33
N LEU A 291 -19.50 -17.50 -19.63
CA LEU A 291 -18.56 -16.87 -18.70
C LEU A 291 -17.49 -16.05 -19.45
N GLU A 292 -17.06 -16.49 -20.62
CA GLU A 292 -16.10 -15.77 -21.46
C GLU A 292 -16.66 -14.44 -21.97
N ASP A 293 -17.92 -14.43 -22.41
CA ASP A 293 -18.67 -13.22 -22.80
C ASP A 293 -18.75 -12.23 -21.64
N PHE A 294 -19.04 -12.75 -20.43
CA PHE A 294 -19.06 -11.95 -19.22
C PHE A 294 -17.69 -11.32 -18.92
N ILE A 295 -16.61 -12.11 -18.95
CA ILE A 295 -15.24 -11.65 -18.72
C ILE A 295 -14.82 -10.59 -19.74
N GLN A 296 -15.11 -10.82 -21.02
CA GLN A 296 -14.80 -9.87 -22.08
C GLN A 296 -15.53 -8.55 -21.88
N MET A 297 -16.80 -8.60 -21.49
CA MET A 297 -17.58 -7.40 -21.23
C MET A 297 -17.02 -6.62 -20.05
N ILE A 298 -16.83 -7.23 -18.87
CA ILE A 298 -16.35 -6.50 -17.69
C ILE A 298 -14.94 -5.91 -17.89
N ALA A 299 -14.07 -6.60 -18.63
CA ALA A 299 -12.70 -6.16 -18.90
C ALA A 299 -12.65 -4.88 -19.73
N THR A 300 -13.66 -4.65 -20.58
CA THR A 300 -13.65 -3.63 -21.65
C THR A 300 -14.63 -2.48 -21.43
N ILE A 301 -15.49 -2.55 -20.42
CA ILE A 301 -16.29 -1.40 -19.99
C ILE A 301 -15.35 -0.26 -19.59
N HIS A 302 -15.70 1.00 -19.87
CA HIS A 302 -14.90 2.15 -19.42
C HIS A 302 -15.12 2.43 -17.92
N ARG A 303 -14.10 2.92 -17.21
CA ARG A 303 -14.17 3.15 -15.75
C ARG A 303 -15.30 4.10 -15.35
N SER A 304 -15.52 5.18 -16.10
CA SER A 304 -16.61 6.14 -15.83
C SER A 304 -18.02 5.53 -15.96
N LEU A 305 -18.15 4.41 -16.67
CA LEU A 305 -19.41 3.72 -16.90
C LEU A 305 -19.63 2.57 -15.92
N TYR A 306 -18.54 1.95 -15.44
CA TYR A 306 -18.56 0.69 -14.70
C TYR A 306 -19.43 0.77 -13.44
N PHE A 307 -19.27 1.83 -12.63
CA PHE A 307 -20.07 2.01 -11.42
C PHE A 307 -21.57 2.08 -11.71
N LYS A 308 -21.97 2.81 -12.77
CA LYS A 308 -23.38 2.93 -13.17
C LYS A 308 -23.93 1.58 -13.63
N VAL A 309 -23.16 0.81 -14.39
CA VAL A 309 -23.54 -0.55 -14.80
C VAL A 309 -23.73 -1.44 -13.56
N ALA A 310 -22.80 -1.41 -12.61
CA ALA A 310 -22.91 -2.19 -11.38
C ALA A 310 -24.16 -1.82 -10.56
N LEU A 311 -24.48 -0.52 -10.44
CA LEU A 311 -25.71 -0.04 -9.80
C LEU A 311 -26.96 -0.52 -10.55
N LYS A 312 -26.94 -0.51 -11.88
CA LYS A 312 -28.04 -1.03 -12.70
C LYS A 312 -28.22 -2.53 -12.51
N VAL A 313 -27.16 -3.33 -12.44
CA VAL A 313 -27.25 -4.76 -12.11
C VAL A 313 -27.97 -4.96 -10.78
N GLU A 314 -27.57 -4.21 -9.75
CA GLU A 314 -28.19 -4.29 -8.42
C GLU A 314 -29.66 -3.86 -8.42
N THR A 315 -29.98 -2.77 -9.13
CA THR A 315 -31.36 -2.27 -9.25
C THR A 315 -32.29 -3.31 -9.91
N HIS A 316 -31.82 -4.02 -10.93
CA HIS A 316 -32.64 -4.99 -11.67
C HIS A 316 -32.74 -6.35 -10.99
N THR A 317 -31.68 -6.78 -10.29
CA THR A 317 -31.60 -8.15 -9.77
C THR A 317 -31.71 -8.24 -8.26
N LEU A 318 -31.69 -7.11 -7.55
CA LEU A 318 -31.58 -7.01 -6.09
C LEU A 318 -30.32 -7.70 -5.53
N LYS A 319 -29.34 -7.98 -6.39
CA LYS A 319 -28.03 -8.54 -6.06
C LYS A 319 -26.93 -7.69 -6.66
N THR A 320 -25.90 -7.42 -5.88
CA THR A 320 -24.69 -6.73 -6.37
C THR A 320 -23.98 -7.57 -7.43
N LEU A 321 -23.26 -6.91 -8.35
CA LEU A 321 -22.42 -7.62 -9.33
C LEU A 321 -21.37 -8.53 -8.64
N SER A 322 -20.85 -8.12 -7.47
CA SER A 322 -19.94 -8.93 -6.64
C SER A 322 -20.59 -10.24 -6.15
N GLN A 323 -21.87 -10.20 -5.75
CA GLN A 323 -22.62 -11.41 -5.36
C GLN A 323 -22.84 -12.33 -6.57
N TRP A 324 -23.21 -11.77 -7.72
CA TRP A 324 -23.30 -12.52 -8.97
C TRP A 324 -21.99 -13.22 -9.32
N ILE A 325 -20.85 -12.52 -9.27
CA ILE A 325 -19.54 -13.13 -9.51
C ILE A 325 -19.28 -14.30 -8.55
N LYS A 326 -19.60 -14.13 -7.26
CA LYS A 326 -19.37 -15.17 -6.25
C LYS A 326 -20.21 -16.43 -6.45
N GLU A 327 -21.37 -16.33 -7.09
CA GLU A 327 -22.23 -17.48 -7.39
C GLU A 327 -21.71 -18.34 -8.56
N TYR A 328 -20.94 -17.76 -9.48
CA TYR A 328 -20.53 -18.41 -10.74
C TYR A 328 -19.04 -18.75 -10.82
N PHE A 329 -18.20 -18.10 -10.02
CA PHE A 329 -16.76 -18.34 -9.98
C PHE A 329 -16.33 -18.88 -8.62
N SER A 330 -15.24 -19.66 -8.59
CA SER A 330 -14.65 -20.19 -7.36
C SER A 330 -13.12 -20.01 -7.33
N GLY A 331 -12.50 -20.23 -6.17
CA GLY A 331 -11.04 -20.20 -6.01
C GLY A 331 -10.41 -18.85 -6.37
N ASP A 332 -9.24 -18.90 -7.00
CA ASP A 332 -8.50 -17.70 -7.42
C ASP A 332 -9.25 -16.91 -8.50
N ASP A 333 -9.97 -17.58 -9.42
CA ASP A 333 -10.79 -16.89 -10.42
C ASP A 333 -11.83 -15.99 -9.74
N GLN A 334 -12.56 -16.51 -8.75
CA GLN A 334 -13.53 -15.72 -7.97
C GLN A 334 -12.87 -14.52 -7.30
N TYR A 335 -11.73 -14.73 -6.62
CA TYR A 335 -11.02 -13.66 -5.93
C TYR A 335 -10.60 -12.55 -6.90
N ILE A 336 -9.98 -12.90 -8.02
CA ILE A 336 -9.43 -11.94 -8.98
C ILE A 336 -10.54 -11.17 -9.68
N ILE A 337 -11.63 -11.82 -10.06
CA ILE A 337 -12.77 -11.16 -10.72
C ILE A 337 -13.50 -10.25 -9.74
N VAL A 338 -13.67 -10.65 -8.48
CA VAL A 338 -14.21 -9.77 -7.42
C VAL A 338 -13.28 -8.59 -7.19
N LEU A 339 -11.96 -8.81 -7.10
CA LEU A 339 -10.98 -7.74 -6.93
C LEU A 339 -11.04 -6.73 -8.07
N PHE A 340 -11.09 -7.22 -9.31
CA PHE A 340 -11.29 -6.36 -10.47
C PHE A 340 -12.58 -5.55 -10.34
N ASN A 341 -13.70 -6.20 -10.00
CA ASN A 341 -14.97 -5.50 -9.83
C ASN A 341 -14.91 -4.38 -8.78
N GLU A 342 -14.35 -4.65 -7.61
CA GLU A 342 -14.21 -3.66 -6.53
C GLU A 342 -13.29 -2.51 -6.99
N TYR A 343 -12.13 -2.82 -7.61
CA TYR A 343 -11.19 -1.85 -8.18
C TYR A 343 -11.82 -0.94 -9.24
N ARG A 344 -12.65 -1.51 -10.14
CA ARG A 344 -13.31 -0.78 -11.21
C ARG A 344 -14.41 0.15 -10.72
N ILE A 345 -15.03 -0.18 -9.58
CA ILE A 345 -15.96 0.71 -8.86
C ILE A 345 -15.16 1.84 -8.20
N ASP A 346 -14.17 1.49 -7.38
CA ASP A 346 -13.31 2.42 -6.66
C ASP A 346 -11.95 1.76 -6.35
N ILE A 347 -10.84 2.44 -6.63
CA ILE A 347 -9.50 1.92 -6.29
C ILE A 347 -9.42 1.61 -4.80
N ALA A 348 -9.98 2.47 -3.94
CA ALA A 348 -9.92 2.28 -2.50
C ALA A 348 -10.67 1.01 -2.04
N MET A 349 -11.74 0.62 -2.74
CA MET A 349 -12.41 -0.68 -2.54
C MET A 349 -11.52 -1.85 -2.95
N GLY A 350 -10.87 -1.76 -4.11
CA GLY A 350 -9.90 -2.76 -4.56
C GLY A 350 -8.78 -2.95 -3.54
N VAL A 351 -8.17 -1.86 -3.08
CA VAL A 351 -7.09 -1.90 -2.08
C VAL A 351 -7.58 -2.48 -0.75
N ALA A 352 -8.78 -2.11 -0.29
CA ALA A 352 -9.35 -2.67 0.93
C ALA A 352 -9.53 -4.20 0.83
N LEU A 353 -9.94 -4.73 -0.34
CA LEU A 353 -10.02 -6.17 -0.56
C LEU A 353 -8.63 -6.84 -0.57
N VAL A 354 -7.62 -6.22 -1.19
CA VAL A 354 -6.24 -6.72 -1.15
C VAL A 354 -5.73 -6.78 0.28
N LEU A 355 -5.91 -5.70 1.05
CA LEU A 355 -5.52 -5.65 2.47
C LEU A 355 -6.21 -6.76 3.27
N ASN A 356 -7.52 -6.97 3.04
CA ASN A 356 -8.28 -8.02 3.71
C ASN A 356 -7.71 -9.41 3.39
N ASN A 357 -7.39 -9.67 2.13
CA ASN A 357 -6.76 -10.92 1.70
C ASN A 357 -5.38 -11.14 2.35
N LEU A 358 -4.54 -10.10 2.39
CA LEU A 358 -3.22 -10.16 3.04
C LEU A 358 -3.34 -10.51 4.53
N ILE A 359 -4.27 -9.87 5.24
CA ILE A 359 -4.52 -10.15 6.66
C ILE A 359 -5.01 -11.59 6.87
N HIS A 360 -5.98 -12.05 6.07
CA HIS A 360 -6.54 -13.40 6.22
C HIS A 360 -5.51 -14.50 5.87
N LYS A 361 -4.62 -14.24 4.91
CA LYS A 361 -3.53 -15.15 4.55
C LYS A 361 -2.32 -15.05 5.49
N GLN A 362 -2.39 -14.21 6.53
CA GLN A 362 -1.27 -13.95 7.44
C GLN A 362 0.01 -13.54 6.70
N ALA A 363 -0.16 -12.71 5.67
CA ALA A 363 0.95 -12.13 4.93
C ALA A 363 1.92 -11.42 5.88
N GLY A 364 3.21 -11.40 5.52
CA GLY A 364 4.23 -10.72 6.31
C GLY A 364 3.92 -9.22 6.45
N GLN A 365 4.29 -8.64 7.60
CA GLN A 365 4.05 -7.23 7.91
C GLN A 365 4.51 -6.28 6.79
N ARG A 366 5.63 -6.61 6.15
CA ARG A 366 6.19 -5.84 5.04
C ARG A 366 5.23 -5.69 3.86
N GLU A 367 4.49 -6.73 3.48
CA GLU A 367 3.56 -6.63 2.34
C GLU A 367 2.42 -5.66 2.61
N ILE A 368 1.93 -5.65 3.86
CA ILE A 368 0.88 -4.75 4.35
C ILE A 368 1.39 -3.31 4.41
N ILE A 369 2.65 -3.10 4.83
CA ILE A 369 3.28 -1.77 4.90
C ILE A 369 3.54 -1.23 3.49
N GLN A 370 4.04 -2.05 2.57
CA GLN A 370 4.22 -1.66 1.17
C GLN A 370 2.90 -1.28 0.50
N LEU A 371 1.81 -1.97 0.84
CA LEU A 371 0.48 -1.60 0.34
C LEU A 371 0.08 -0.19 0.84
N ALA A 372 0.36 0.12 2.11
CA ALA A 372 0.11 1.47 2.66
C ALA A 372 0.96 2.53 1.95
N ALA A 373 2.24 2.25 1.72
CA ALA A 373 3.17 3.16 1.04
C ALA A 373 2.76 3.43 -0.42
N ILE A 374 2.26 2.42 -1.13
CA ILE A 374 1.85 2.54 -2.54
C ILE A 374 0.49 3.26 -2.69
N SER A 375 -0.51 2.85 -1.90
CA SER A 375 -1.91 3.22 -2.16
C SER A 375 -2.42 4.41 -1.36
N GLY A 376 -1.70 4.84 -0.31
CA GLY A 376 -2.09 5.95 0.56
C GLY A 376 -3.26 5.61 1.51
N VAL A 377 -3.13 5.94 2.78
CA VAL A 377 -3.85 5.26 3.87
C VAL A 377 -5.30 5.73 4.11
N LYS A 378 -5.60 7.00 3.81
CA LYS A 378 -6.81 7.68 4.34
C LYS A 378 -8.14 7.12 3.82
N GLN A 379 -8.29 6.98 2.50
CA GLN A 379 -9.57 6.55 1.91
C GLN A 379 -9.82 5.05 2.11
N ILE A 380 -8.75 4.26 2.21
CA ILE A 380 -8.83 2.80 2.32
C ILE A 380 -9.43 2.38 3.68
N GLN A 381 -9.14 3.09 4.77
CA GLN A 381 -9.69 2.73 6.09
C GLN A 381 -11.22 2.83 6.12
N ILE A 382 -11.81 3.84 5.46
CA ILE A 382 -13.27 3.98 5.32
C ILE A 382 -13.82 2.77 4.55
N CYS A 383 -13.19 2.50 3.41
CA CYS A 383 -13.52 1.39 2.54
C CYS A 383 -13.43 0.02 3.24
N TYR A 384 -12.46 -0.14 4.14
CA TYR A 384 -12.23 -1.38 4.87
C TYR A 384 -13.33 -1.73 5.89
N GLN A 385 -14.18 -0.76 6.29
CA GLN A 385 -15.29 -1.02 7.21
C GLN A 385 -16.25 -2.12 6.70
N LYS A 386 -16.31 -2.33 5.38
CA LYS A 386 -17.01 -3.45 4.73
C LYS A 386 -16.56 -4.83 5.22
N TYR A 387 -15.30 -4.98 5.61
CA TYR A 387 -14.70 -6.24 6.06
C TYR A 387 -14.55 -6.33 7.59
N GLY A 388 -14.81 -5.23 8.30
CA GLY A 388 -14.76 -5.17 9.76
C GLY A 388 -13.85 -4.05 10.28
N ASN A 389 -13.34 -4.24 11.49
CA ASN A 389 -12.50 -3.24 12.16
C ASN A 389 -11.02 -3.52 11.90
N LEU A 390 -10.39 -2.70 11.06
CA LEU A 390 -8.98 -2.83 10.67
C LEU A 390 -8.04 -2.84 11.89
N ASN A 391 -8.26 -1.96 12.86
CA ASN A 391 -7.42 -1.89 14.07
C ASN A 391 -7.47 -3.17 14.90
N LYS A 392 -8.63 -3.84 14.97
CA LYS A 392 -8.77 -5.14 15.63
C LYS A 392 -8.06 -6.24 14.85
N GLN A 393 -8.15 -6.22 13.53
CA GLN A 393 -7.53 -7.25 12.69
C GLN A 393 -6.01 -7.14 12.58
N LEU A 394 -5.46 -5.93 12.76
CA LEU A 394 -4.01 -5.69 12.85
C LEU A 394 -3.47 -5.80 14.29
N GLN A 395 -4.28 -6.22 15.26
CA GLN A 395 -3.85 -6.35 16.65
C GLN A 395 -2.68 -7.34 16.75
N GLY A 396 -1.59 -6.92 17.41
CA GLY A 396 -0.34 -7.69 17.51
C GLY A 396 0.66 -7.42 16.38
N GLN A 397 0.30 -6.64 15.36
CA GLN A 397 1.22 -6.20 14.29
C GLN A 397 1.47 -4.69 14.39
N ILE A 398 2.37 -4.28 15.27
CA ILE A 398 2.60 -2.88 15.63
C ILE A 398 2.89 -2.00 14.39
N LEU A 399 3.79 -2.44 13.51
CA LEU A 399 4.19 -1.64 12.34
C LEU A 399 3.04 -1.46 11.33
N PRO A 400 2.35 -2.54 10.88
CA PRO A 400 1.11 -2.38 10.11
C PRO A 400 0.06 -1.52 10.81
N GLN A 401 -0.13 -1.70 12.12
CA GLN A 401 -1.13 -0.93 12.84
C GLN A 401 -0.83 0.57 12.78
N ILE A 402 0.43 0.98 12.94
CA ILE A 402 0.85 2.39 12.81
C ILE A 402 0.69 2.86 11.36
N ALA A 403 1.20 2.09 10.40
CA ALA A 403 1.12 2.41 8.97
C ALA A 403 -0.32 2.65 8.49
N TRP A 404 -1.30 1.95 9.10
CA TRP A 404 -2.71 2.02 8.71
C TRP A 404 -3.60 2.89 9.61
N ARG A 405 -3.06 3.56 10.64
CA ARG A 405 -3.86 4.27 11.66
C ARG A 405 -4.42 5.62 11.20
N VAL A 406 -4.01 6.13 10.04
CA VAL A 406 -4.01 7.59 9.81
C VAL A 406 -5.24 8.19 9.10
N ALA A 407 -6.41 7.55 9.13
CA ALA A 407 -7.64 8.17 8.62
C ALA A 407 -8.57 8.75 9.70
N MET A 408 -8.30 8.53 10.99
CA MET A 408 -9.20 8.88 12.11
C MET A 408 -8.67 10.02 13.02
N GLN A 409 -7.50 10.58 12.69
CA GLN A 409 -6.95 11.80 13.29
C GLN A 409 -7.06 12.93 12.27
#